data_AF-A0AAX3WZ72-F1
#
_entry.id   AF-A0AAX3WZ72-F1
#
_cell.length_a   1.000
_cell.length_b   1.000
_cell.length_c   1.000
_cell.angle_alpha   90.00
_cell.angle_beta   90.00
_cell.angle_gamma   90.00
#
_symmetry.space_group_name_H-M   'P 1'
#
loop_
_entity.id
_entity.type
_entity.pdbx_description
1 polymer ?
#
loop_
_entity_poly.entity_id
_entity_poly.type
_entity_poly.pdbx_seq_one_letter_code
_entity_poly.pdbx_strand_id
1 'polypeptide(L)' 'MDYEYKVKFYFDENREEEYKIKTNIGQETFAEEISNGFNENSWYSFIETENYKTILINTKDVYKVSVVQNIVEFD' A
#
# COMPACT_ATOMS: atom_id res chain seq x y z
N MET A 1 -1.21 -10.70 14.83
CA MET A 1 -2.02 -9.48 14.96
C MET A 1 -2.23 -8.97 13.55
N ASP A 2 -3.46 -8.65 13.19
CA ASP A 2 -3.74 -8.00 11.90
C ASP A 2 -3.51 -6.50 12.03
N TYR A 3 -2.78 -5.93 11.09
CA TYR A 3 -2.52 -4.49 10.99
C TYR A 3 -3.33 -3.90 9.83
N GLU A 4 -3.80 -2.67 10.02
CA GLU A 4 -4.36 -1.88 8.94
C GLU A 4 -3.41 -0.71 8.61
N TYR A 5 -3.02 -0.61 7.36
CA TYR A 5 -2.14 0.43 6.85
C TYR A 5 -2.93 1.33 5.90
N LYS A 6 -2.72 2.63 6.05
CA LYS A 6 -3.09 3.61 5.03
C LYS A 6 -1.89 3.81 4.11
N VAL A 7 -2.04 3.44 2.85
CA VAL A 7 -0.98 3.50 1.85
C VAL A 7 -1.34 4.53 0.82
N LYS A 8 -0.44 5.48 0.59
CA LYS A 8 -0.60 6.54 -0.39
C LYS A 8 0.46 6.41 -1.48
N PHE A 9 0.02 6.23 -2.71
CA PHE A 9 0.84 6.17 -3.91
C PHE A 9 0.84 7.54 -4.59
N TYR A 10 2.03 8.01 -4.95
CA TYR A 10 2.23 9.27 -5.67
C TYR A 10 2.76 8.97 -7.06
N PHE A 11 2.06 9.47 -8.07
CA PHE A 11 2.36 9.25 -9.48
C PHE A 11 2.86 10.53 -10.15
N ASP A 12 3.70 10.41 -11.18
CA ASP A 12 4.38 11.52 -11.87
C ASP A 12 3.44 12.62 -12.41
N GLU A 13 2.15 12.33 -12.59
CA GLU A 13 1.13 13.24 -13.15
C GLU A 13 0.34 14.06 -12.09
N ASN A 14 0.88 14.28 -10.89
CA ASN A 14 0.14 14.83 -9.73
C ASN A 14 -1.08 13.98 -9.33
N ARG A 15 -1.09 12.71 -9.75
CA ARG A 15 -2.10 11.75 -9.29
C ARG A 15 -1.63 11.19 -7.97
N GLU A 16 -2.52 11.18 -7.00
CA GLU A 16 -2.31 10.58 -5.70
C GLU A 16 -3.46 9.62 -5.43
N GLU A 17 -3.14 8.40 -5.04
CA GLU A 17 -4.15 7.39 -4.72
C GLU A 17 -3.88 6.84 -3.33
N GLU A 18 -4.92 6.73 -2.51
CA GLU A 18 -4.83 6.32 -1.12
C GLU A 18 -5.72 5.10 -0.87
N TYR A 19 -5.19 4.11 -0.17
CA TYR A 19 -5.84 2.83 0.05
C TYR A 19 -5.66 2.35 1.48
N LYS A 20 -6.69 1.71 2.04
CA LYS A 20 -6.57 0.95 3.29
C LYS A 20 -6.27 -0.50 2.97
N ILE A 21 -5.17 -1.00 3.51
CA ILE A 21 -4.68 -2.36 3.26
C ILE A 21 -4.54 -3.05 4.60
N LYS A 22 -5.13 -4.24 4.73
CA LYS A 22 -4.97 -5.09 5.89
C LYS A 22 -3.94 -6.16 5.60
N THR A 23 -3.02 -6.37 6.52
CA THR A 23 -1.99 -7.39 6.41
C THR A 23 -1.61 -7.93 7.78
N ASN A 24 -0.96 -9.09 7.80
CA ASN A 24 -0.50 -9.76 9.02
C ASN A 24 0.97 -9.51 9.34
N ILE A 25 1.67 -8.72 8.51
CA ILE A 25 3.09 -8.35 8.70
C ILE A 25 3.21 -6.92 9.25
N GLY A 26 4.30 -6.64 9.96
CA GLY A 26 4.57 -5.32 10.51
C GLY A 26 4.93 -4.27 9.46
N GLN A 27 4.95 -2.99 9.86
CA GLN A 27 5.09 -1.85 8.94
C GLN A 27 6.42 -1.89 8.18
N GLU A 28 7.53 -2.26 8.84
CA GLU A 28 8.86 -2.35 8.23
C GLU A 28 8.89 -3.39 7.11
N THR A 29 8.42 -4.61 7.40
CA THR A 29 8.35 -5.70 6.41
C THR A 29 7.40 -5.34 5.26
N PHE A 30 6.26 -4.72 5.56
CA PHE A 30 5.31 -4.28 4.54
C PHE A 30 5.88 -3.21 3.61
N ALA A 31 6.60 -2.22 4.17
CA ALA A 31 7.25 -1.18 3.37
C ALA A 31 8.37 -1.75 2.50
N GLU A 32 9.12 -2.74 3.01
CA GLU A 32 10.16 -3.45 2.26
C GLU A 32 9.57 -4.28 1.11
N GLU A 33 8.49 -5.04 1.36
CA GLU A 33 7.78 -5.83 0.35
C GLU A 33 7.22 -4.96 -0.78
N ILE A 34 6.64 -3.80 -0.46
CA ILE A 34 6.18 -2.84 -1.48
C ILE A 34 7.36 -2.31 -2.28
N SER A 35 8.44 -1.90 -1.61
CA SER A 35 9.60 -1.32 -2.29
C SER A 35 10.29 -2.33 -3.21
N ASN A 36 10.47 -3.57 -2.75
CA ASN A 36 11.03 -4.65 -3.56
C ASN A 36 10.07 -5.06 -4.69
N GLY A 37 8.79 -5.22 -4.39
CA GLY A 37 7.77 -5.55 -5.37
C GLY A 37 7.68 -4.52 -6.50
N PHE A 38 7.89 -3.24 -6.19
CA PHE A 38 7.91 -2.16 -7.18
C PHE A 38 9.17 -2.15 -8.03
N ASN A 39 10.31 -2.55 -7.47
CA ASN A 39 11.55 -2.70 -8.23
C ASN A 39 11.52 -3.90 -9.18
N GLU A 40 10.88 -5.01 -8.79
CA GLU A 40 10.89 -6.26 -9.56
C GLU A 40 9.74 -6.38 -10.57
N ASN A 41 8.55 -5.85 -10.26
CA ASN A 41 7.35 -6.01 -11.09
C ASN A 41 6.83 -4.68 -11.60
N SER A 42 6.33 -4.65 -12.84
CA SER A 42 5.68 -3.46 -13.43
C SER A 42 4.27 -3.19 -12.90
N TRP A 43 3.66 -4.19 -12.25
CA TRP A 43 2.32 -4.11 -11.69
C TRP A 43 2.30 -4.81 -10.34
N TYR A 44 1.63 -4.22 -9.37
CA TYR A 44 1.49 -4.79 -8.04
C TYR A 44 0.02 -4.79 -7.62
N SER A 45 -0.45 -5.91 -7.07
CA SER A 45 -1.84 -6.06 -6.61
C SER A 45 -1.94 -6.05 -5.09
N PHE A 46 -2.92 -5.31 -4.57
CA PHE A 46 -3.23 -5.24 -3.15
C PHE A 46 -4.70 -5.57 -2.91
N ILE A 47 -5.02 -6.15 -1.75
CA ILE A 47 -6.40 -6.27 -1.29
C ILE A 47 -6.71 -5.04 -0.44
N GLU A 48 -7.64 -4.23 -0.93
CA GLU A 48 -8.08 -3.01 -0.27
C GLU A 48 -9.32 -3.32 0.59
N THR A 49 -9.29 -2.89 1.85
CA THR A 49 -10.20 -3.39 2.88
C THR A 49 -11.39 -2.51 3.20
N GLU A 50 -11.40 -1.25 2.77
CA GLU A 50 -12.55 -0.37 2.91
C GLU A 50 -13.64 -0.68 1.86
N ASN A 51 -13.27 -1.02 0.62
CA ASN A 51 -14.22 -1.39 -0.43
C ASN A 51 -14.13 -2.87 -0.84
N TYR A 52 -13.35 -3.69 -0.13
CA TYR A 52 -13.20 -5.14 -0.37
C TYR A 52 -12.91 -5.50 -1.83
N LYS A 53 -12.00 -4.75 -2.46
CA LYS A 53 -11.61 -4.96 -3.86
C LYS A 53 -10.11 -5.16 -3.99
N THR A 54 -9.73 -5.88 -5.05
CA THR A 54 -8.33 -5.95 -5.47
C THR A 54 -7.98 -4.69 -6.27
N ILE A 55 -6.95 -3.98 -5.85
CA ILE A 55 -6.37 -2.85 -6.56
C ILE A 55 -5.14 -3.33 -7.31
N LEU A 56 -4.98 -2.87 -8.55
CA LEU A 56 -3.78 -3.10 -9.34
C LEU A 56 -3.11 -1.76 -9.63
N ILE A 57 -1.88 -1.59 -9.15
CA ILE A 57 -1.09 -0.36 -9.31
C ILE A 57 0.02 -0.61 -10.32
N ASN A 58 0.15 0.28 -11.31
CA ASN A 58 1.34 0.32 -12.18
C ASN A 58 2.49 0.95 -11.41
N THR A 59 3.51 0.17 -11.11
CA THR A 59 4.63 0.59 -10.26
C THR A 59 5.57 1.54 -11.00
N LYS A 60 5.62 1.48 -12.33
CA LYS A 60 6.47 2.36 -13.17
C LYS A 60 6.05 3.82 -13.09
N ASP A 61 4.77 4.06 -12.80
CA ASP A 61 4.21 5.40 -12.71
C ASP A 61 4.31 5.95 -11.29
N VAL A 62 4.68 5.12 -10.30
CA VAL A 62 4.77 5.52 -8.89
C VAL A 62 6.21 5.95 -8.56
N TYR A 63 6.40 7.22 -8.24
CA TYR A 63 7.71 7.74 -7.83
C TYR A 63 7.88 7.79 -6.30
N LYS A 64 6.78 7.71 -5.54
CA LYS A 64 6.82 7.73 -4.07
C LYS A 64 5.67 6.94 -3.47
N VAL A 65 5.94 6.26 -2.36
CA VAL A 65 4.95 5.60 -1.51
C VAL A 65 5.06 6.13 -0.08
N SER A 66 3.92 6.38 0.56
CA SER A 66 3.85 6.68 1.99
C SER A 66 2.96 5.66 2.68
N VAL A 67 3.51 4.98 3.68
CA VAL A 67 2.80 4.00 4.50
C VAL A 67 2.64 4.58 5.90
N VAL A 68 1.39 4.73 6.34
CA VAL A 68 1.04 5.15 7.70
C VAL A 68 0.31 4.01 8.37
N GLN A 69 0.83 3.52 9.48
CA GLN A 69 0.11 2.58 10.32
C GLN A 69 -1.08 3.28 10.95
N ASN A 70 -2.28 2.83 10.59
CA ASN A 70 -3.45 3.15 11.38
C ASN A 70 -3.45 2.16 12.55
N ILE A 71 -3.13 2.67 13.74
CA ILE A 71 -3.42 1.91 14.95
C ILE A 71 -4.95 1.96 15.06
N VAL A 72 -5.61 0.86 14.71
CA VAL A 72 -7.02 0.70 15.06
C VAL A 72 -7.05 0.60 16.58
N GLU A 73 -7.32 1.72 17.25
CA GLU A 73 -7.67 1.71 18.66
C GLU A 73 -8.99 0.91 18.76
N PHE A 74 -8.88 -0.35 19.19
CA PHE A 74 -10.05 -1.10 19.65
C PHE A 74 -10.37 -0.57 21.05
N ASP A 75 -11.50 0.14 21.16
CA ASP A 75 -12.14 0.49 22.44
C ASP A 75 -12.62 -0.79 23.16
#